data_AF-A0A4P6YWN5-F1
#
_entry.id   AF-A0A4P6YWN5-F1
#
_cell.length_a   1.000
_cell.length_b   1.000
_cell.length_c   1.000
_cell.angle_alpha   90.00
_cell.angle_beta   90.00
_cell.angle_gamma   90.00
#
_symmetry.space_group_name_H-M   'P 1'
#
loop_
_entity.id
_entity.type
_entity.pdbx_description
1 polymer ?
#
loop_
_entity_poly.entity_id
_entity_poly.type
_entity_poly.pdbx_seq_one_letter_code
_entity_poly.pdbx_strand_id
1 'polypeptide(L)' 'MINAFVHIYSGNDVPQNEAHQLDSIPATGDTIAFDSSSKFYLVLGVTRNYFDSAKFAVDLYVKATSQSEWIQSIK' A
#
# COMPACT_ATOMS: atom_id res chain seq x y z
N MET A 1 2.36 14.05 6.19
CA MET A 1 2.29 13.30 4.92
C MET A 1 3.62 12.64 4.64
N ILE A 2 3.59 11.37 4.27
CA ILE A 2 4.72 10.48 4.03
C ILE A 2 4.70 10.09 2.55
N ASN A 3 5.81 10.32 1.84
CA ASN A 3 5.94 9.85 0.47
C ASN A 3 6.28 8.37 0.49
N ALA A 4 5.39 7.55 -0.08
CA ALA A 4 5.53 6.12 -0.19
C ALA A 4 5.64 5.71 -1.66
N PHE A 5 6.50 4.73 -1.93
CA PHE A 5 6.44 3.98 -3.18
C PHE A 5 5.61 2.72 -2.95
N VAL A 6 4.66 2.45 -3.82
CA VAL A 6 3.67 1.40 -3.65
C VAL A 6 3.80 0.39 -4.77
N HIS A 7 4.06 -0.85 -4.41
CA HIS A 7 4.06 -2.03 -5.27
C HIS A 7 2.71 -2.73 -5.16
N ILE A 8 1.88 -2.59 -6.19
CA ILE A 8 0.53 -3.12 -6.27
C ILE A 8 0.56 -4.45 -7.03
N TYR A 9 0.27 -5.54 -6.32
CA TYR A 9 0.15 -6.87 -6.87
C TYR A 9 -1.32 -7.17 -7.20
N SER A 10 -1.60 -7.43 -8.48
CA SER A 10 -2.91 -7.85 -8.98
C SER A 10 -2.78 -9.23 -9.63
N GLY A 11 -2.69 -10.29 -8.82
CA GLY A 11 -2.67 -11.66 -9.32
C GLY A 11 -1.52 -11.96 -10.29
N ASN A 12 -1.83 -12.57 -11.44
CA ASN A 12 -0.86 -13.02 -12.46
C ASN A 12 -0.23 -11.88 -13.27
N ASP A 13 -0.56 -10.62 -12.97
CA ASP A 13 -0.04 -9.47 -13.69
C ASP A 13 1.29 -8.96 -13.10
N VAL A 14 2.08 -8.27 -13.92
CA VAL A 14 3.28 -7.57 -13.48
C VAL A 14 2.90 -6.52 -12.43
N PRO A 15 3.60 -6.43 -11.28
CA PRO A 15 3.27 -5.45 -10.24
C PRO A 15 3.27 -4.03 -10.79
N GLN A 16 2.19 -3.28 -10.51
CA GLN A 16 2.12 -1.86 -10.82
C GLN A 16 2.82 -1.08 -9.72
N ASN A 17 3.67 -0.12 -10.09
CA ASN A 17 4.44 0.66 -9.14
C ASN A 17 4.07 2.12 -9.23
N GLU A 18 3.64 2.70 -8.10
CA GLU A 18 3.11 4.06 -8.07
C GLU A 18 3.63 4.84 -6.86
N ALA A 19 3.75 6.16 -7.01
CA ALA A 19 4.13 7.07 -5.94
C ALA A 19 2.88 7.66 -5.30
N HIS A 20 2.74 7.49 -3.98
CA HIS A 20 1.57 7.95 -3.22
C HIS A 20 1.98 8.76 -2.00
N GLN A 21 1.10 9.68 -1.57
CA GLN A 21 1.23 10.36 -0.28
C GLN A 21 0.26 9.74 0.72
N LEU A 22 0.77 9.40 1.89
CA LEU A 22 -0.01 8.81 2.98
C LEU A 22 0.04 9.70 4.21
N ASP A 23 -1.03 9.72 5.00
CA ASP A 23 -1.05 10.46 6.27
C ASP A 23 -0.18 9.79 7.33
N SER A 24 -0.16 8.46 7.34
CA SER A 24 0.64 7.63 8.26
C SER A 24 1.20 6.39 7.57
N ILE A 25 2.22 5.78 8.18
CA ILE A 25 2.76 4.49 7.71
C ILE A 25 1.78 3.39 8.16
N PRO A 26 1.15 2.64 7.25
CA PRO A 26 0.27 1.53 7.61
C PRO A 26 1.08 0.36 8.19
N ALA A 27 0.40 -0.55 8.89
CA ALA A 27 0.96 -1.82 9.32
C ALA A 27 0.66 -2.93 8.30
N THR A 28 1.45 -4.00 8.33
CA THR A 28 1.09 -5.23 7.60
C THR A 28 -0.23 -5.78 8.12
N GLY A 29 -1.12 -6.14 7.20
CA GLY A 29 -2.50 -6.55 7.51
C GLY A 29 -3.51 -5.42 7.44
N ASP A 30 -3.06 -4.16 7.49
CA ASP A 30 -3.95 -3.02 7.28
C ASP A 30 -4.47 -3.03 5.84
N THR A 31 -5.64 -2.45 5.65
CA THR A 31 -6.18 -2.19 4.33
C THR A 31 -6.30 -0.70 4.12
N ILE A 32 -5.79 -0.23 2.99
CA ILE A 32 -5.71 1.18 2.64
C ILE A 32 -6.42 1.45 1.32
N ALA A 33 -6.84 2.69 1.11
CA ALA A 33 -7.30 3.22 -0.17
C ALA A 33 -6.43 4.44 -0.48
N PHE A 34 -5.91 4.53 -1.71
CA PHE A 34 -5.01 5.62 -2.11
C PHE A 34 -5.75 6.84 -2.66
N ASP A 35 -6.98 6.65 -3.13
CA ASP A 35 -7.83 7.69 -3.71
C ASP A 35 -9.29 7.48 -3.32
N SER A 36 -10.19 8.34 -3.83
CA SER A 36 -11.64 8.17 -3.68
C SER A 36 -12.22 7.11 -4.62
N SER A 37 -11.39 6.38 -5.36
CA SER A 37 -11.86 5.25 -6.14
C SER A 37 -12.11 4.10 -5.18
N SER A 38 -13.17 3.34 -5.38
CA SER A 38 -13.57 2.23 -4.51
C SER A 38 -12.61 1.02 -4.57
N LYS A 39 -11.30 1.25 -4.72
CA LYS A 39 -10.23 0.26 -4.81
C LYS A 39 -9.55 0.18 -3.44
N PHE A 40 -9.55 -1.02 -2.88
CA PHE A 40 -8.97 -1.31 -1.59
C PHE A 40 -7.72 -2.16 -1.77
N TYR A 41 -6.74 -1.95 -0.91
CA TYR A 41 -5.44 -2.60 -1.00
C TYR A 41 -5.04 -3.14 0.37
N LEU A 42 -4.85 -4.46 0.47
CA LEU A 42 -4.34 -5.11 1.67
C LEU A 42 -2.81 -4.98 1.69
N VAL A 43 -2.27 -4.43 2.77
CA VAL A 43 -0.82 -4.27 2.99
C VAL A 43 -0.23 -5.62 3.36
N LEU A 44 0.65 -6.14 2.50
CA LEU A 44 1.37 -7.39 2.70
C LEU A 44 2.73 -7.18 3.37
N GLY A 45 3.33 -5.99 3.19
CA GLY A 45 4.64 -5.68 3.74
C GLY A 45 4.96 -4.20 3.67
N VAL A 46 5.78 -3.75 4.62
CA VAL A 46 6.23 -2.38 4.74
C VAL A 46 7.73 -2.37 4.98
N THR A 47 8.48 -1.74 4.10
CA THR A 47 9.93 -1.54 4.26
C THR A 47 10.18 -0.06 4.49
N ARG A 48 10.91 0.27 5.56
CA ARG A 48 11.38 1.63 5.82
C ARG A 48 12.76 1.81 5.22
N ASN A 49 12.92 2.85 4.42
CA ASN A 49 14.19 3.19 3.81
C ASN A 49 14.91 4.21 4.69
N TYR A 50 16.03 3.79 5.27
CA TYR A 50 16.86 4.63 6.13
C TYR A 50 18.10 5.18 5.42
N PHE A 51 18.21 4.98 4.11
CA PHE A 51 19.31 5.49 3.31
C PHE A 51 19.05 6.95 2.95
N ASP A 52 20.05 7.81 3.10
CA ASP A 52 19.95 9.23 2.73
C ASP A 52 19.64 9.44 1.23
N SER A 53 19.96 8.46 0.39
CA SER A 53 19.68 8.46 -1.05
C SER A 53 18.28 7.95 -1.42
N ALA A 54 17.48 7.50 -0.46
CA ALA A 54 16.17 6.94 -0.73
C ALA A 54 15.19 8.03 -1.22
N LYS A 55 14.60 7.81 -2.39
CA LYS A 55 13.61 8.73 -2.97
C LYS A 55 12.28 8.74 -2.20
N PHE A 56 11.95 7.62 -1.53
CA PHE A 56 10.74 7.42 -0.74
C PHE A 56 11.11 6.90 0.64
N ALA A 57 10.42 7.39 1.67
CA ALA A 57 10.69 7.00 3.05
C ALA A 57 10.28 5.55 3.35
N VAL A 58 9.30 5.04 2.59
CA VAL A 58 8.77 3.69 2.73
C VAL A 58 8.43 3.08 1.37
N ASP A 59 8.71 1.79 1.24
CA ASP A 59 8.15 0.94 0.19
C ASP A 59 7.01 0.11 0.78
N LEU A 60 5.86 0.13 0.11
CA LEU A 60 4.67 -0.61 0.50
C LEU A 60 4.38 -1.70 -0.53
N TYR A 61 4.16 -2.91 -0.05
CA TYR A 61 3.76 -4.04 -0.87
C TYR A 61 2.31 -4.33 -0.58
N VAL A 62 1.45 -4.17 -1.56
CA VAL A 62 0.01 -4.26 -1.37
C VAL A 62 -0.64 -5.16 -2.41
N LYS A 63 -1.71 -5.85 -2.03
CA LYS A 63 -2.54 -6.65 -2.92
C LYS A 63 -3.89 -6.01 -3.09
N ALA A 64 -4.37 -5.89 -4.32
CA ALA A 64 -5.73 -5.43 -4.57
C ALA A 64 -6.75 -6.37 -3.87
N THR A 65 -7.72 -5.78 -3.18
CA THR A 65 -8.79 -6.49 -2.47
C THR A 65 -10.13 -5.79 -2.72
N SER A 66 -11.22 -6.55 -2.56
CA SER A 66 -12.58 -6.02 -2.68
C SER A 66 -13.02 -5.28 -1.41
N GLN A 67 -14.02 -4.39 -1.54
CA GLN A 67 -14.63 -3.74 -0.38
C GLN A 67 -15.21 -4.75 0.63
N SER A 68 -15.79 -5.85 0.13
CA SER A 68 -16.33 -6.93 0.97
C SER A 68 -15.25 -7.62 1.78
N GLU A 69 -14.09 -7.91 1.19
CA GLU A 69 -12.95 -8.51 1.89
C GLU A 69 -12.33 -7.53 2.89
N TRP A 70 -12.26 -6.24 2.53
CA TRP A 70 -11.81 -5.19 3.43
C TRP A 70 -12.68 -5.08 4.69
N ILE A 71 -14.00 -4.96 4.54
CA ILE A 71 -14.90 -4.84 5.70
C ILE A 71 -14.76 -6.04 6.64
N GLN A 72 -14.46 -7.23 6.10
CA GLN A 72 -14.25 -8.44 6.89
C GLN A 72 -12.91 -8.47 7.65
N SER A 73 -11.91 -7.69 7.24
CA SER A 73 -10.59 -7.64 7.90
C SER A 73 -10.55 -6.70 9.12
N ILE A 74 -11.54 -5.82 9.31
CA ILE A 74 -11.62 -4.84 10.41
C ILE A 74 -12.20 -5.47 11.71
N LYS A 75 -12.09 -6.79 11.89
CA LYS A 75 -12.67 -7.51 13.05
C LYS A 75 -11.74 -7.55 14.26
#